data_AF-A0A6I1NRT8-F1
#
_entry.id   AF-A0A6I1NRT8-F1
#
_cell.length_a   1.000
_cell.length_b   1.000
_cell.length_c   1.000
_cell.angle_alpha   90.00
_cell.angle_beta   90.00
_cell.angle_gamma   90.00
#
_symmetry.space_group_name_H-M   'P 1'
#
loop_
_entity.id
_entity.type
_entity.pdbx_description
1 polymer ?
#
loop_
_entity_poly.entity_id
_entity_poly.type
_entity_poly.pdbx_seq_one_letter_code
_entity_poly.pdbx_strand_id
1 'polypeptide(L)'
;TEGGERVLRVTAERLNSLLDLSSKSLVETQRLKPHLATMQRLRRMQNNGLRALESLNVHLKEHALSLEAQEALEDARRLLAESQQLLAEKNAELDEFAWQASQRAQVLYDTALACRMRPFADVLTGQVRMVRDLGRSLGKQVRLEIEGEKTQVDRDVLEKLEAPLTHLLRNAVDHGIET
;
A
#
# COMPACT_ATOMS: atom_id res chain seq x y z
N THR A 1 -8.08 -15.54 -33.47
CA THR A 1 -8.36 -14.11 -33.65
C THR A 1 -7.54 -13.36 -32.63
N GLU A 2 -6.32 -12.97 -33.02
CA GLU A 2 -5.40 -12.22 -32.18
C GLU A 2 -5.92 -10.79 -32.03
N GLY A 3 -6.51 -10.51 -30.86
CA GLY A 3 -6.89 -9.15 -30.49
C GLY A 3 -5.63 -8.34 -30.24
N GLY A 4 -5.12 -7.67 -31.27
CA GLY A 4 -3.98 -6.76 -31.14
C GLY A 4 -4.24 -5.74 -30.04
N GLU A 5 -3.34 -5.68 -29.06
CA GLU A 5 -3.39 -4.67 -28.01
C GLU A 5 -3.42 -3.29 -28.64
N ARG A 6 -4.53 -2.57 -28.41
CA ARG A 6 -4.69 -1.19 -28.86
C ARG A 6 -3.73 -0.32 -28.07
N VAL A 7 -2.61 0.07 -28.68
CA VAL A 7 -1.64 0.98 -28.09
C VAL A 7 -2.22 2.39 -28.04
N LEU A 8 -2.52 2.87 -26.83
CA LEU A 8 -2.98 4.23 -26.55
C LEU A 8 -1.80 5.11 -26.11
N ARG A 9 -1.63 6.26 -26.77
CA ARG A 9 -0.67 7.29 -26.31
C ARG A 9 -1.28 8.08 -25.16
N VAL A 10 -0.67 8.00 -23.99
CA VAL A 10 -1.05 8.77 -22.80
C VAL A 10 0.04 9.80 -22.51
N THR A 11 -0.33 11.01 -22.09
CA THR A 11 0.64 12.04 -21.71
C THR A 11 1.28 11.72 -20.36
N ALA A 12 2.55 12.10 -20.17
CA ALA A 12 3.25 11.93 -18.90
C ALA A 12 2.52 12.60 -17.72
N GLU A 13 1.90 13.76 -17.96
CA GLU A 13 1.12 14.49 -16.95
C GLU A 13 -0.12 13.72 -16.48
N ARG A 14 -0.81 13.02 -17.38
CA ARG A 14 -1.95 12.17 -17.03
C ARG A 14 -1.51 10.95 -16.20
N LEU A 15 -0.40 10.32 -16.57
CA LEU A 15 0.18 9.22 -15.78
C LEU A 15 0.60 9.68 -14.39
N ASN A 16 1.24 10.84 -14.27
CA ASN A 16 1.60 11.43 -12.99
C ASN A 16 0.37 11.73 -12.12
N SER A 17 -0.69 12.27 -12.72
CA SER A 17 -1.96 12.50 -12.02
C SER A 17 -2.59 11.19 -11.51
N LEU A 18 -2.54 10.11 -12.30
CA LEU A 18 -3.04 8.79 -11.87
C LEU A 18 -2.23 8.21 -10.70
N LEU A 19 -0.91 8.40 -10.73
CA LEU A 19 -0.01 7.97 -9.67
C LEU A 19 -0.21 8.77 -8.38
N ASP A 20 -0.44 10.07 -8.48
CA ASP A 20 -0.77 10.91 -7.32
C ASP A 20 -2.12 10.50 -6.71
N LEU A 21 -3.16 10.32 -7.54
CA LEU A 21 -4.48 9.87 -7.08
C LEU A 21 -4.45 8.48 -6.43
N SER A 22 -3.71 7.54 -7.03
CA SER A 22 -3.56 6.19 -6.46
C SER A 22 -2.75 6.20 -5.17
N SER A 23 -1.70 7.01 -5.09
CA SER A 23 -0.93 7.22 -3.84
C SER A 23 -1.81 7.81 -2.74
N LYS A 24 -2.63 8.82 -3.06
CA LYS A 24 -3.61 9.39 -2.12
C LYS A 24 -4.62 8.34 -1.69
N SER A 25 -5.17 7.55 -2.61
CA SER A 25 -6.08 6.45 -2.30
C SER A 25 -5.45 5.45 -1.32
N LEU A 26 -4.19 5.06 -1.55
CA LEU A 26 -3.44 4.17 -0.65
C LEU A 26 -3.31 4.79 0.75
N VAL A 27 -2.95 6.06 0.85
CA VAL A 27 -2.86 6.78 2.13
C VAL A 27 -4.21 6.84 2.84
N GLU A 28 -5.31 7.15 2.14
CA GLU A 28 -6.64 7.18 2.75
C GLU A 28 -7.06 5.80 3.26
N THR A 29 -6.73 4.71 2.55
CA THR A 29 -7.00 3.35 3.08
C THR A 29 -6.18 3.04 4.33
N GLN A 30 -4.95 3.57 4.45
CA GLN A 30 -4.16 3.42 5.68
C GLN A 30 -4.77 4.18 6.86
N ARG A 31 -5.45 5.30 6.61
CA ARG A 31 -6.17 6.08 7.64
C ARG A 31 -7.40 5.37 8.19
N LEU A 32 -7.90 4.31 7.55
CA LEU A 32 -8.98 3.49 8.10
C LEU A 32 -8.53 2.64 9.29
N LYS A 33 -7.24 2.25 9.37
CA LYS A 33 -6.75 1.33 10.41
C LYS A 33 -7.02 1.81 11.85
N PRO A 34 -6.76 3.08 12.23
CA PRO A 34 -7.10 3.57 13.56
C PRO A 34 -8.60 3.56 13.87
N HIS A 35 -9.45 3.78 12.85
CA HIS A 35 -10.90 3.73 13.01
C HIS A 35 -11.38 2.31 13.28
N LEU A 36 -10.88 1.32 12.53
CA LEU A 36 -11.16 -0.10 12.79
C LEU A 36 -10.71 -0.52 14.19
N ALA A 37 -9.53 -0.08 14.63
CA ALA A 37 -9.05 -0.36 15.99
C ALA A 37 -9.97 0.24 17.08
N THR A 38 -10.52 1.43 16.84
CA THR A 38 -11.48 2.08 17.75
C THR A 38 -12.80 1.32 17.79
N MET A 39 -13.28 0.86 16.63
CA MET A 39 -14.48 0.01 16.53
C MET A 39 -14.33 -1.33 17.25
N GLN A 40 -13.17 -1.98 17.12
CA GLN A 40 -12.84 -3.20 17.87
C GLN A 40 -12.78 -2.95 19.40
N ARG A 41 -12.32 -1.76 19.82
CA ARG A 41 -12.36 -1.35 21.23
C ARG A 41 -13.81 -1.16 21.70
N LEU A 42 -14.65 -0.51 20.91
CA LEU A 42 -16.07 -0.31 21.22
C LEU A 42 -16.80 -1.66 21.37
N ARG A 43 -16.56 -2.61 20.46
CA ARG A 43 -17.09 -3.98 20.55
C ARG A 43 -16.70 -4.68 21.86
N ARG A 44 -15.42 -4.55 22.26
CA ARG A 44 -14.95 -5.11 23.54
C ARG A 44 -15.64 -4.47 24.74
N MET A 45 -15.85 -3.16 24.72
CA MET A 45 -16.57 -2.45 25.78
C MET A 45 -18.03 -2.91 25.88
N GLN A 46 -18.73 -3.08 24.76
CA GLN A 46 -20.09 -3.63 24.74
C GLN A 46 -20.16 -5.04 25.30
N ASN A 47 -19.25 -5.93 24.88
CA ASN A 47 -19.19 -7.30 25.41
C ASN A 47 -18.99 -7.32 26.94
N ASN A 48 -18.15 -6.42 27.47
CA ASN A 48 -17.95 -6.28 28.91
C ASN A 48 -19.21 -5.74 29.60
N GLY A 49 -19.93 -4.79 28.97
CA GLY A 49 -21.19 -4.25 29.47
C GLY A 49 -22.29 -5.31 29.58
N LEU A 50 -22.44 -6.17 28.56
CA LEU A 50 -23.41 -7.27 28.62
C LEU A 50 -23.06 -8.25 29.75
N ARG A 51 -21.79 -8.64 29.87
CA ARG A 51 -21.34 -9.53 30.96
C ARG A 51 -21.56 -8.93 32.34
N ALA A 52 -21.35 -7.63 32.51
CA ALA A 52 -21.61 -6.94 33.77
C ALA A 52 -23.12 -6.95 34.10
N LEU A 53 -23.98 -6.75 33.10
CA LEU A 53 -25.44 -6.80 33.29
C LEU A 53 -25.92 -8.22 33.61
N GLU A 54 -25.38 -9.24 32.95
CA GLU A 54 -25.67 -10.64 33.26
C GLU A 54 -25.24 -10.99 34.68
N SER A 55 -24.04 -10.57 35.11
CA SER A 55 -23.57 -10.74 36.49
C SER A 55 -24.50 -10.06 37.49
N LEU A 56 -24.90 -8.81 37.22
CA LEU A 56 -25.83 -8.07 38.08
C LEU A 56 -27.18 -8.80 38.21
N ASN A 57 -27.72 -9.30 37.09
CA ASN A 57 -28.97 -10.06 37.10
C ASN A 57 -28.86 -11.31 37.98
N VAL A 58 -27.75 -12.05 37.92
CA VAL A 58 -27.52 -13.24 38.77
C VAL A 58 -27.55 -12.88 40.26
N HIS A 59 -26.92 -11.77 40.67
CA HIS A 59 -26.91 -11.34 42.08
C HIS A 59 -28.27 -10.81 42.55
N LEU A 60 -29.04 -10.19 41.65
CA LEU A 60 -30.35 -9.65 41.98
C LEU A 60 -31.46 -10.71 42.01
N LYS A 61 -31.23 -11.92 41.47
CA LYS A 61 -32.22 -13.03 41.52
C LYS A 61 -32.62 -13.44 42.94
N GLU A 62 -31.73 -13.26 43.91
CA GLU A 62 -32.00 -13.58 45.32
C GLU A 62 -32.76 -12.46 46.06
N HIS A 63 -32.94 -11.31 45.40
CA HIS A 63 -33.64 -10.15 45.97
C HIS A 63 -35.04 -10.03 45.36
N ALA A 64 -36.04 -9.73 46.19
CA ALA A 64 -37.40 -9.45 45.73
C ALA A 64 -37.46 -8.08 45.02
N LEU A 65 -37.03 -8.06 43.76
CA LEU A 65 -37.21 -6.91 42.87
C LEU A 65 -38.71 -6.65 42.62
N SER A 66 -39.09 -5.38 42.44
CA SER A 66 -40.41 -5.05 41.92
C SER A 66 -40.58 -5.57 40.48
N LEU A 67 -41.82 -5.83 40.08
CA LEU A 67 -42.14 -6.25 38.70
C LEU A 67 -41.58 -5.24 37.67
N GLU A 68 -41.75 -3.94 37.94
CA GLU A 68 -41.22 -2.84 37.12
C GLU A 68 -39.69 -2.91 36.97
N ALA A 69 -38.96 -3.25 38.04
CA ALA A 69 -37.51 -3.38 37.99
C ALA A 69 -37.05 -4.63 37.21
N GLN A 70 -37.82 -5.72 37.28
CA GLN A 70 -37.56 -6.94 36.50
C GLN A 70 -37.79 -6.70 35.00
N GLU A 71 -38.90 -6.05 34.65
CA GLU A 71 -39.22 -5.68 33.26
C GLU A 71 -38.16 -4.74 32.68
N ALA A 72 -37.76 -3.70 33.42
CA ALA A 72 -36.71 -2.77 32.99
C ALA A 72 -35.35 -3.47 32.78
N LEU A 73 -35.01 -4.46 33.61
CA LEU A 73 -33.77 -5.22 33.47
C LEU A 73 -33.80 -6.13 32.23
N GLU A 74 -34.90 -6.82 31.97
CA GLU A 74 -35.07 -7.65 30.77
C GLU A 74 -35.06 -6.79 29.50
N ASP A 75 -35.71 -5.63 29.52
CA ASP A 75 -35.65 -4.68 28.40
C ASP A 75 -34.22 -4.16 28.15
N ALA A 76 -33.48 -3.81 29.21
CA ALA A 76 -32.08 -3.39 29.09
C ALA A 76 -31.19 -4.50 28.51
N ARG A 77 -31.41 -5.76 28.91
CA ARG A 77 -30.69 -6.92 28.36
C ARG A 77 -31.00 -7.12 26.89
N ARG A 78 -32.28 -7.06 26.50
CA ARG A 78 -32.71 -7.19 25.11
C ARG A 78 -32.05 -6.12 24.23
N LEU A 79 -32.15 -4.85 24.64
CA LEU A 79 -31.58 -3.72 23.88
C LEU A 79 -30.05 -3.81 23.75
N LEU A 80 -29.34 -4.22 24.80
CA LEU A 80 -27.88 -4.39 24.74
C LEU A 80 -27.47 -5.56 23.86
N ALA A 81 -28.19 -6.69 23.92
CA ALA A 81 -27.92 -7.83 23.06
C ALA A 81 -28.16 -7.50 21.58
N GLU A 82 -29.27 -6.83 21.26
CA GLU A 82 -29.56 -6.34 19.91
C GLU A 82 -28.47 -5.37 19.42
N SER A 83 -28.07 -4.42 20.27
CA SER A 83 -27.01 -3.45 19.95
C SER A 83 -25.65 -4.12 19.73
N GLN A 84 -25.32 -5.16 20.50
CA GLN A 84 -24.09 -5.93 20.34
C GLN A 84 -24.08 -6.71 19.02
N GLN A 85 -25.20 -7.34 18.66
CA GLN A 85 -25.30 -8.08 17.41
C GLN A 85 -25.13 -7.13 16.22
N LEU A 86 -25.87 -6.01 16.20
CA LEU A 86 -25.77 -5.03 15.13
C LEU A 86 -24.35 -4.46 15.00
N LEU A 87 -23.70 -4.18 16.13
CA LEU A 87 -22.32 -3.68 16.14
C LEU A 87 -21.31 -4.75 15.68
N ALA A 88 -21.53 -6.02 15.99
CA ALA A 88 -20.69 -7.11 15.50
C ALA A 88 -20.81 -7.28 13.98
N GLU A 89 -22.03 -7.25 13.45
CA GLU A 89 -22.30 -7.32 12.00
C GLU A 89 -21.67 -6.14 11.27
N LYS A 90 -21.90 -4.90 11.74
CA LYS A 90 -21.36 -3.69 11.10
C LYS A 90 -19.83 -3.62 11.16
N ASN A 91 -19.23 -4.11 12.24
CA ASN A 91 -17.77 -4.20 12.32
C ASN A 91 -17.19 -5.18 11.30
N ALA A 92 -17.82 -6.34 11.13
CA ALA A 92 -17.37 -7.31 10.12
C ALA A 92 -17.50 -6.75 8.70
N GLU A 93 -18.61 -6.06 8.39
CA GLU A 93 -18.80 -5.38 7.10
C GLU A 93 -17.74 -4.29 6.86
N LEU A 94 -17.41 -3.49 7.88
CA LEU A 94 -16.39 -2.44 7.78
C LEU A 94 -14.98 -2.99 7.63
N ASP A 95 -14.64 -4.05 8.37
CA ASP A 95 -13.34 -4.72 8.26
C ASP A 95 -13.12 -5.26 6.83
N GLU A 96 -14.14 -5.94 6.27
CA GLU A 96 -14.10 -6.46 4.89
C GLU A 96 -14.01 -5.32 3.87
N PHE A 97 -14.83 -4.27 4.01
CA PHE A 97 -14.78 -3.11 3.12
C PHE A 97 -13.41 -2.44 3.12
N ALA A 98 -12.82 -2.24 4.30
CA ALA A 98 -11.51 -1.62 4.43
C ALA A 98 -10.39 -2.48 3.82
N TRP A 99 -10.46 -3.80 4.00
CA TRP A 99 -9.53 -4.74 3.37
C TRP A 99 -9.63 -4.66 1.84
N GLN A 100 -10.83 -4.75 1.27
CA GLN A 100 -11.05 -4.65 -0.17
C GLN A 100 -10.60 -3.29 -0.73
N ALA A 101 -10.88 -2.19 -0.02
CA ALA A 101 -10.46 -0.86 -0.43
C ALA A 101 -8.93 -0.75 -0.49
N SER A 102 -8.23 -1.27 0.53
CA SER A 102 -6.76 -1.28 0.57
C SER A 102 -6.17 -2.10 -0.57
N GLN A 103 -6.71 -3.29 -0.84
CA GLN A 103 -6.25 -4.13 -1.94
C GLN A 103 -6.45 -3.45 -3.30
N ARG A 104 -7.63 -2.85 -3.54
CA ARG A 104 -7.92 -2.13 -4.79
C ARG A 104 -7.02 -0.90 -4.96
N ALA A 105 -6.77 -0.15 -3.89
CA ALA A 105 -5.86 0.99 -3.92
C ALA A 105 -4.42 0.56 -4.25
N GLN A 106 -3.95 -0.56 -3.68
CA GLN A 106 -2.64 -1.12 -3.99
C GLN A 106 -2.53 -1.52 -5.47
N VAL A 107 -3.51 -2.28 -5.97
CA VAL A 107 -3.53 -2.70 -7.39
C VAL A 107 -3.56 -1.49 -8.32
N LEU A 108 -4.33 -0.45 -7.98
CA LEU A 108 -4.37 0.79 -8.76
C LEU A 108 -3.01 1.49 -8.79
N TYR A 109 -2.33 1.57 -7.63
CA TYR A 109 -0.99 2.15 -7.53
C TYR A 109 0.02 1.36 -8.36
N ASP A 110 0.07 0.03 -8.20
CA ASP A 110 1.00 -0.84 -8.92
C ASP A 110 0.79 -0.78 -10.43
N THR A 111 -0.48 -0.74 -10.86
CA THR A 111 -0.83 -0.62 -12.29
C THR A 111 -0.41 0.74 -12.85
N ALA A 112 -0.68 1.83 -12.11
CA ALA A 112 -0.30 3.17 -12.55
C ALA A 112 1.23 3.33 -12.59
N LEU A 113 1.96 2.71 -11.66
CA LEU A 113 3.42 2.66 -11.64
C LEU A 113 3.95 1.87 -12.85
N ALA A 114 3.40 0.67 -13.11
CA ALA A 114 3.77 -0.16 -14.25
C ALA A 114 3.67 0.59 -15.59
N CYS A 115 2.66 1.45 -15.77
CA CYS A 115 2.48 2.23 -17.00
C CYS A 115 3.61 3.22 -17.33
N ARG A 116 4.46 3.60 -16.35
CA ARG A 116 5.61 4.49 -16.58
C ARG A 116 6.96 3.81 -16.42
N MET A 117 6.98 2.50 -16.17
CA MET A 117 8.23 1.76 -16.12
C MET A 117 8.92 1.79 -17.48
N ARG A 118 10.24 1.87 -17.46
CA ARG A 118 11.10 1.87 -18.63
C ARG A 118 12.23 0.87 -18.41
N PRO A 119 12.74 0.22 -19.47
CA PRO A 119 13.89 -0.66 -19.32
C PRO A 119 15.11 0.14 -18.87
N PHE A 120 15.91 -0.44 -17.97
CA PHE A 120 17.15 0.16 -17.48
C PHE A 120 18.13 0.50 -18.62
N ALA A 121 18.08 -0.22 -19.74
CA ALA A 121 18.84 0.08 -20.95
C ALA A 121 18.72 1.55 -21.41
N ASP A 122 17.58 2.21 -21.17
CA ASP A 122 17.33 3.58 -21.62
C ASP A 122 18.38 4.56 -21.08
N VAL A 123 18.76 4.42 -19.80
CA VAL A 123 19.77 5.29 -19.15
C VAL A 123 21.22 4.92 -19.52
N LEU A 124 21.41 3.75 -20.12
CA LEU A 124 22.72 3.24 -20.52
C LEU A 124 23.09 3.61 -21.96
N THR A 125 22.15 4.24 -22.68
CA THR A 125 22.36 4.72 -24.04
C THR A 125 23.56 5.66 -24.10
N GLY A 126 24.61 5.24 -24.81
CA GLY A 126 25.85 6.03 -24.96
C GLY A 126 26.92 5.76 -23.90
N GLN A 127 26.60 5.13 -22.76
CA GLN A 127 27.58 4.79 -21.73
C GLN A 127 28.65 3.81 -22.23
N VAL A 128 28.25 2.83 -23.04
CA VAL A 128 29.16 1.86 -23.69
C VAL A 128 30.19 2.58 -24.58
N ARG A 129 29.75 3.61 -25.31
CA ARG A 129 30.63 4.43 -26.15
C ARG A 129 31.56 5.27 -25.29
N MET A 130 31.02 5.95 -24.27
CA MET A 130 31.79 6.79 -23.36
C MET A 130 32.90 6.01 -22.64
N VAL A 131 32.60 4.84 -22.09
CA VAL A 131 33.59 3.96 -21.43
C VAL A 131 34.68 3.52 -22.40
N ARG A 132 34.32 3.15 -23.64
CA ARG A 132 35.29 2.75 -24.68
C ARG A 132 36.21 3.90 -25.09
N ASP A 133 35.66 5.08 -25.28
CA ASP A 133 36.41 6.27 -25.70
C ASP A 133 37.34 6.74 -24.56
N LEU A 134 36.86 6.70 -23.31
CA LEU A 134 37.66 7.00 -22.13
C LEU A 134 38.82 6.00 -21.95
N GLY A 135 38.55 4.70 -22.06
CA GLY A 135 39.59 3.66 -22.01
C GLY A 135 40.68 3.89 -23.06
N ARG A 136 40.31 4.23 -24.31
CA ARG A 136 41.27 4.57 -25.37
C ARG A 136 42.11 5.79 -25.04
N SER A 137 41.49 6.85 -24.50
CA SER A 137 42.21 8.09 -24.16
C SER A 137 43.24 7.90 -23.03
N LEU A 138 42.98 6.96 -22.13
CA LEU A 138 43.87 6.62 -21.01
C LEU A 138 44.83 5.47 -21.32
N GLY A 139 44.76 4.88 -22.52
CA GLY A 139 45.57 3.71 -22.88
C GLY A 139 45.19 2.42 -22.14
N LYS A 140 43.97 2.32 -21.59
CA LYS A 140 43.49 1.16 -20.84
C LYS A 140 42.59 0.26 -21.71
N GLN A 141 42.72 -1.06 -21.58
CA GLN A 141 41.78 -2.00 -22.19
C GLN A 141 40.55 -2.18 -21.31
N VAL A 142 39.39 -1.72 -21.77
CA VAL A 142 38.14 -1.73 -21.00
C VAL A 142 37.01 -2.36 -21.80
N ARG A 143 36.23 -3.23 -21.15
CA ARG A 143 34.98 -3.80 -21.65
C ARG A 143 33.87 -3.51 -20.63
N LEU A 144 32.78 -2.90 -21.08
CA LEU A 144 31.58 -2.72 -20.25
C LEU A 144 30.63 -3.88 -20.49
N GLU A 145 30.30 -4.60 -19.43
CA GLU A 145 29.26 -5.63 -19.40
C GLU A 145 28.12 -5.16 -18.53
N ILE A 146 26.89 -5.34 -19.00
CA ILE A 146 25.70 -4.88 -18.31
C ILE A 146 24.77 -6.08 -18.13
N GLU A 147 24.50 -6.41 -16.88
CA GLU A 147 23.50 -7.40 -16.51
C GLU A 147 22.22 -6.68 -16.08
N GLY A 148 21.05 -7.17 -16.52
CA GLY A 148 19.77 -6.61 -16.12
C GLY A 148 19.29 -5.39 -16.93
N GLU A 149 19.78 -5.19 -18.16
CA GLU A 149 19.34 -4.10 -19.06
C GLU A 149 17.80 -4.02 -19.25
N LYS A 150 17.12 -5.16 -19.21
CA LYS A 150 15.66 -5.26 -19.39
C LYS A 150 14.85 -4.97 -18.13
N THR A 151 15.52 -4.76 -16.99
CA THR A 151 14.87 -4.49 -15.71
C THR A 151 14.00 -3.24 -15.82
N GLN A 152 12.75 -3.35 -15.39
CA GLN A 152 11.78 -2.25 -15.42
C GLN A 152 12.03 -1.33 -14.22
N VAL A 153 12.30 -0.06 -14.51
CA VAL A 153 12.59 0.96 -13.49
C VAL A 153 11.72 2.18 -13.74
N ASP A 154 11.34 2.86 -12.66
CA ASP A 154 10.59 4.10 -12.74
C ASP A 154 11.33 5.15 -13.57
N ARG A 155 10.62 5.79 -14.50
CA ARG A 155 11.19 6.80 -15.39
C ARG A 155 11.88 7.92 -14.60
N ASP A 156 11.25 8.45 -13.56
CA ASP A 156 11.81 9.57 -12.81
C ASP A 156 13.02 9.12 -11.97
N VAL A 157 13.05 7.84 -11.57
CA VAL A 157 14.24 7.22 -10.96
C VAL A 157 15.37 7.07 -11.98
N LEU A 158 15.07 6.60 -13.20
CA LEU A 158 16.08 6.49 -14.28
C LEU A 158 16.71 7.84 -14.62
N GLU A 159 15.90 8.88 -14.79
CA GLU A 159 16.38 10.25 -15.06
C GLU A 159 17.33 10.74 -13.96
N LYS A 160 17.05 10.39 -12.69
CA LYS A 160 17.92 10.75 -11.56
C LYS A 160 19.19 9.90 -11.47
N LEU A 161 19.19 8.69 -12.01
CA LEU A 161 20.33 7.77 -11.97
C LEU A 161 21.36 8.04 -13.07
N GLU A 162 21.00 8.75 -14.15
CA GLU A 162 21.88 8.95 -15.31
C GLU A 162 23.22 9.60 -14.95
N ALA A 163 23.18 10.75 -14.28
CA ALA A 163 24.39 11.49 -13.91
C ALA A 163 25.24 10.73 -12.87
N PRO A 164 24.68 10.17 -11.77
CA PRO A 164 25.43 9.34 -10.84
C PRO A 164 26.10 8.12 -11.50
N LEU A 165 25.39 7.39 -12.36
CA LEU A 165 25.94 6.22 -13.05
C LEU A 165 27.09 6.61 -13.99
N THR A 166 26.91 7.69 -14.73
CA THR A 166 27.98 8.26 -15.58
C THR A 166 29.24 8.56 -14.77
N HIS A 167 29.06 9.18 -13.61
CA HIS A 167 30.16 9.54 -12.72
C HIS A 167 30.86 8.30 -12.16
N LEU A 168 30.11 7.29 -11.72
CA LEU A 168 30.66 6.03 -11.21
C LEU A 168 31.45 5.28 -12.28
N LEU A 169 30.93 5.19 -13.51
CA LEU A 169 31.62 4.55 -14.63
C LEU A 169 32.92 5.29 -14.98
N ARG A 170 32.90 6.63 -14.99
CA ARG A 170 34.11 7.43 -15.21
C ARG A 170 35.16 7.18 -14.13
N ASN A 171 34.77 7.25 -12.85
CA ASN A 171 35.69 7.00 -11.74
C ASN A 171 36.29 5.60 -11.79
N ALA A 172 35.49 4.60 -12.16
CA ALA A 172 35.97 3.22 -12.32
C ALA A 172 37.04 3.11 -13.41
N VAL A 173 36.86 3.78 -14.56
CA VAL A 173 37.83 3.75 -15.66
C VAL A 173 39.06 4.62 -15.36
N ASP A 174 38.87 5.82 -14.83
CA ASP A 174 39.95 6.78 -14.52
C ASP A 174 40.88 6.22 -13.43
N HIS A 175 40.30 5.73 -12.33
CA HIS A 175 41.04 5.40 -11.11
C HIS A 175 40.96 3.93 -10.70
N GLY A 176 39.89 3.22 -11.04
CA GLY A 176 39.65 1.84 -10.57
C GLY A 176 40.34 0.74 -11.38
N ILE A 177 40.70 1.02 -12.65
CA ILE A 177 41.43 0.06 -13.50
C ILE A 177 42.92 0.36 -13.42
N GLU A 178 43.67 -0.55 -12.81
CA GLU A 178 45.14 -0.54 -12.79
C GLU A 178 45.67 -1.13 -14.12
N THR A 179 46.80 -0.59 -14.60
CA THR A 179 47.35 -0.81 -15.95
C THR A 179 48.20 -2.08 -16.05
#